data_AF-A0A7C3QYA2-F1
#
_entry.id   AF-A0A7C3QYA2-F1
#
_cell.length_a   1.000
_cell.length_b   1.000
_cell.length_c   1.000
_cell.angle_alpha   90.00
_cell.angle_beta   90.00
_cell.angle_gamma   90.00
#
_symmetry.space_group_name_H-M   'P 1'
#
loop_
_entity.id
_entity.type
_entity.pdbx_description
1 polymer ?
#
loop_
_entity_poly.entity_id
_entity_poly.type
_entity_poly.pdbx_seq_one_letter_code
_entity_poly.pdbx_strand_id
1 'polypeptide(L)'
;MSMIRVNLERCTGCGACVGACPAKAIHIAGGHAVVDETSCRLCEACISACPETALSNVPVVIVPTSPSQYPSPTPSRAAIHEVPVPRAAVPW
;
A
#
# COMPACT_ATOMS: atom_id res chain seq x y z
N MET A 1 15.30 6.81 3.08
CA MET A 1 14.43 7.68 2.25
C MET A 1 13.17 6.87 1.97
N SER A 2 11.97 7.33 2.31
CA SER A 2 10.74 6.54 2.07
C SER A 2 10.00 7.12 0.87
N MET A 3 9.37 6.28 0.04
CA MET A 3 8.63 6.70 -1.15
C MET A 3 7.22 6.10 -1.16
N ILE A 4 6.31 6.77 -1.87
CA ILE A 4 4.97 6.21 -2.13
C ILE A 4 5.02 5.43 -3.44
N ARG A 5 4.67 4.14 -3.37
CA ARG A 5 4.53 3.26 -4.54
C ARG A 5 3.06 3.11 -4.92
N VAL A 6 2.80 2.98 -6.21
CA VAL A 6 1.47 2.69 -6.77
C VAL A 6 1.48 1.28 -7.35
N ASN A 7 0.55 0.44 -6.91
CA ASN A 7 0.28 -0.87 -7.50
C ASN A 7 -0.60 -0.68 -8.73
N LEU A 8 -0.04 -0.94 -9.92
CA LEU A 8 -0.73 -0.74 -11.20
C LEU A 8 -1.88 -1.73 -11.41
N GLU A 9 -1.81 -2.93 -10.83
CA GLU A 9 -2.88 -3.93 -10.96
C GLU A 9 -4.13 -3.56 -10.17
N ARG A 10 -3.97 -2.82 -9.08
CA ARG A 10 -5.08 -2.35 -8.22
C ARG A 10 -5.51 -0.92 -8.51
N CYS A 11 -4.63 -0.11 -9.08
CA CYS A 11 -4.94 1.28 -9.35
C CYS A 11 -5.87 1.39 -10.55
N THR A 12 -7.11 1.81 -10.30
CA THR A 12 -8.14 2.00 -11.33
C THR A 12 -8.12 3.39 -11.96
N GLY A 13 -7.20 4.27 -11.55
CA GLY A 13 -7.15 5.65 -12.04
C GLY A 13 -8.28 6.55 -11.54
N CYS A 14 -8.99 6.16 -10.48
CA CYS A 14 -10.19 6.87 -9.99
C CYS A 14 -9.95 8.32 -9.53
N GLY A 15 -8.70 8.72 -9.29
CA GLY A 15 -8.35 10.10 -8.95
C GLY A 15 -8.57 10.51 -7.49
N ALA A 16 -9.07 9.64 -6.61
CA ALA A 16 -9.30 9.96 -5.20
C ALA A 16 -8.04 10.47 -4.47
N CYS A 17 -6.87 9.87 -4.77
CA CYS A 17 -5.59 10.27 -4.22
C CYS A 17 -5.12 11.67 -4.67
N VAL A 18 -5.55 12.14 -5.84
CA VAL A 18 -5.21 13.48 -6.35
C VAL A 18 -5.87 14.56 -5.50
N GLY A 19 -7.16 14.40 -5.19
CA GLY A 19 -7.90 15.32 -4.34
C GLY A 19 -7.46 15.28 -2.87
N ALA A 20 -7.04 14.11 -2.39
CA ALA A 20 -6.55 13.95 -1.02
C ALA A 20 -5.14 14.48 -0.79
N CYS A 21 -4.35 14.74 -1.83
CA CYS A 21 -2.96 15.16 -1.68
C CYS A 21 -2.86 16.67 -1.40
N PRO A 22 -2.52 17.12 -0.16
CA PRO A 22 -2.41 18.54 0.15
C PRO A 22 -1.23 19.21 -0.57
N ALA A 23 -0.19 18.44 -0.91
CA ALA A 23 0.97 18.91 -1.65
C ALA A 23 0.76 18.92 -3.17
N LYS A 24 -0.38 18.43 -3.67
CA LYS A 24 -0.67 18.27 -5.11
C LYS A 24 0.44 17.51 -5.86
N ALA A 25 1.05 16.55 -5.20
CA ALA A 25 2.15 15.74 -5.73
C ALA A 25 1.66 14.55 -6.58
N ILE A 26 0.35 14.35 -6.76
CA ILE A 26 -0.21 13.17 -7.44
C ILE A 26 -1.06 13.63 -8.61
N HIS A 27 -0.90 12.98 -9.76
CA HIS A 27 -1.71 13.20 -10.95
C HIS A 27 -2.04 11.85 -11.62
N ILE A 28 -3.06 11.83 -12.49
CA ILE A 28 -3.42 10.64 -13.26
C ILE A 28 -2.78 10.72 -14.64
N ALA A 29 -2.02 9.70 -15.02
CA ALA A 29 -1.45 9.54 -16.35
C ALA A 29 -1.60 8.09 -16.81
N GLY A 30 -2.04 7.89 -18.06
CA GLY A 30 -2.22 6.53 -18.62
C GLY A 30 -3.17 5.65 -17.80
N GLY A 31 -4.19 6.24 -17.18
CA GLY A 31 -5.17 5.51 -16.36
C GLY A 31 -4.68 5.13 -14.96
N HIS A 32 -3.50 5.56 -14.53
CA HIS A 32 -2.95 5.23 -13.22
C HIS A 32 -2.49 6.49 -12.48
N ALA A 33 -2.39 6.38 -11.15
CA ALA A 33 -1.82 7.44 -10.33
C ALA A 33 -0.29 7.48 -10.49
N VAL A 34 0.24 8.68 -10.71
CA VAL A 34 1.67 8.98 -10.76
C VAL A 34 1.99 9.97 -9.66
N VAL A 35 3.02 9.65 -8.88
CA VAL A 35 3.46 10.46 -7.73
C VAL A 35 4.74 11.17 -8.09
N ASP A 36 4.74 12.50 -7.96
CA ASP A 36 5.92 13.34 -8.02
C ASP A 36 6.66 13.28 -6.67
N GLU A 37 7.80 12.60 -6.66
CA GLU A 37 8.57 12.37 -5.43
C GLU A 37 9.18 13.67 -4.88
N THR A 38 9.44 14.67 -5.73
CA THR A 38 10.03 15.94 -5.30
C THR A 38 9.06 16.80 -4.49
N SER A 39 7.77 16.68 -4.77
CA SER A 39 6.70 17.42 -4.10
C SER A 39 6.04 16.59 -2.99
N CYS A 40 6.28 15.28 -2.95
CA CYS A 40 5.67 14.37 -2.00
C CYS A 40 6.21 14.59 -0.58
N ARG A 41 5.34 15.03 0.33
CA ARG A 41 5.69 15.25 1.75
C ARG A 41 5.50 14.03 2.65
N LEU A 42 5.23 12.86 2.06
CA LEU A 42 5.00 11.61 2.81
C LEU A 42 3.93 11.72 3.93
N CYS A 43 2.89 12.50 3.69
CA CYS A 43 1.78 12.68 4.65
C CYS A 43 0.76 11.53 4.66
N GLU A 44 0.93 10.52 3.80
CA GLU A 44 0.13 9.28 3.75
C GLU A 44 -1.38 9.46 3.47
N ALA A 45 -1.87 10.70 3.29
CA ALA A 45 -3.26 10.99 2.96
C ALA A 45 -3.77 10.23 1.71
N CYS A 46 -2.90 10.01 0.73
CA CYS A 46 -3.21 9.26 -0.48
C CYS A 46 -3.45 7.76 -0.23
N ILE A 47 -2.84 7.18 0.80
CA ILE A 47 -3.03 5.76 1.17
C ILE A 47 -4.42 5.59 1.76
N SER A 48 -4.80 6.44 2.72
CA SER A 48 -6.12 6.40 3.35
C SER A 48 -7.26 6.76 2.39
N ALA A 49 -7.01 7.64 1.42
CA ALA A 49 -8.01 8.03 0.44
C ALA A 49 -8.20 7.03 -0.70
N CYS A 50 -7.31 6.05 -0.87
CA CYS A 50 -7.40 5.10 -1.97
C CYS A 50 -8.38 3.96 -1.63
N PRO A 51 -9.55 3.87 -2.29
CA PRO A 51 -10.52 2.81 -2.01
C PRO A 51 -9.97 1.43 -2.37
N GLU A 52 -9.18 1.34 -3.43
CA GLU A 52 -8.57 0.09 -3.89
C GLU A 52 -7.34 -0.32 -3.08
N THR A 53 -6.91 0.50 -2.12
CA THR A 53 -5.67 0.30 -1.34
C THR A 53 -4.45 0.08 -2.25
N ALA A 54 -4.39 0.82 -3.36
CA ALA A 54 -3.36 0.65 -4.38
C ALA A 54 -2.05 1.40 -4.07
N LEU A 55 -2.03 2.27 -3.06
CA LEU A 55 -0.83 3.02 -2.68
C LEU A 55 -0.25 2.52 -1.36
N SER A 56 1.07 2.49 -1.25
CA SER A 56 1.76 2.05 -0.03
C SER A 56 3.03 2.85 0.21
N ASN A 57 3.35 3.08 1.48
CA ASN A 57 4.66 3.60 1.86
C ASN A 57 5.69 2.46 1.75
N VAL A 58 6.79 2.71 1.04
CA VAL A 58 7.88 1.74 0.94
C VAL A 58 9.13 2.42 1.47
N PRO A 59 9.64 1.99 2.64
CA PRO A 59 10.92 2.51 3.12
C PRO A 59 12.03 1.98 2.20
N VAL A 60 12.83 2.89 1.64
CA VAL A 60 14.13 2.51 1.07
C VAL A 60 15.04 2.23 2.25
N VAL A 61 15.00 0.99 2.71
CA VAL A 61 16.06 0.43 3.53
C VAL A 61 17.23 0.19 2.58
N ILE A 62 18.34 0.89 2.82
CA ILE A 62 19.63 0.45 2.29
C ILE A 62 19.85 -0.93 2.87
N VAL A 63 19.63 -1.97 2.06
CA VAL A 63 20.12 -3.30 2.39
C VAL A 63 21.63 -3.20 2.38
N PRO A 64 22.34 -3.24 3.53
CA PRO A 64 23.76 -3.56 3.46
C PRO A 64 23.83 -4.91 2.74
N THR A 65 24.83 -5.12 1.89
CA THR A 65 25.05 -6.35 1.11
C THR A 65 25.24 -7.63 1.97
N SER A 66 24.92 -7.56 3.26
CA SER A 66 24.85 -8.68 4.19
C SER A 66 23.42 -9.26 4.22
N PRO A 67 23.20 -10.48 3.69
CA PRO A 67 21.88 -11.13 3.67
C PRO A 67 21.29 -11.43 5.06
N SER A 68 22.04 -11.18 6.15
CA SER A 68 21.59 -11.39 7.53
C SER A 68 20.63 -10.30 8.04
N GLN A 69 20.62 -9.11 7.42
CA GLN A 69 19.82 -7.96 7.87
C GLN A 69 18.62 -7.66 6.97
N TYR A 70 18.28 -8.57 6.04
CA TYR A 70 17.07 -8.43 5.25
C TYR A 70 15.88 -8.41 6.22
N PRO A 71 15.10 -7.32 6.33
CA PRO A 71 13.82 -7.38 7.03
C PRO A 71 12.93 -8.24 6.14
N SER A 72 12.91 -9.54 6.42
CA SER A 72 12.06 -10.50 5.73
C SER A 72 10.65 -9.92 5.63
N PRO A 73 10.09 -9.69 4.42
CA PRO A 73 8.64 -9.63 4.28
C PRO A 73 8.16 -11.07 4.47
N THR A 74 8.15 -11.56 5.70
CA THR A 74 7.54 -12.85 6.02
C THR A 74 6.11 -12.60 6.46
N PRO A 75 5.09 -12.83 5.59
CA PRO A 75 3.88 -13.45 6.07
C PRO A 75 4.22 -14.91 6.36
N SER A 76 4.90 -15.18 7.46
CA SER A 76 5.15 -16.55 7.89
C SER A 76 5.18 -16.61 9.40
N ARG A 77 4.03 -17.02 9.93
CA ARG A 77 3.80 -17.57 11.28
C ARG A 77 3.34 -16.60 12.38
N ALA A 78 2.32 -15.79 12.10
CA ALA A 78 1.48 -15.18 13.16
C ALA A 78 -0.04 -15.24 12.91
N ALA A 79 -0.51 -15.67 11.72
CA ALA A 79 -1.94 -15.82 11.42
C ALA A 79 -2.45 -17.26 11.62
N ILE A 80 -2.20 -17.83 12.81
CA ILE A 80 -2.99 -18.95 13.34
C ILE A 80 -3.55 -18.57 14.71
N HIS A 81 -4.30 -17.47 14.78
CA HIS A 81 -5.35 -17.36 15.78
C HIS A 81 -6.67 -17.10 15.06
N GLU A 82 -7.34 -18.21 14.78
CA GLU A 82 -8.79 -18.37 14.93
C GLU A 82 -9.67 -17.37 14.16
N VAL A 83 -9.87 -17.65 12.87
CA VAL A 83 -11.19 -17.41 12.28
C VAL A 83 -12.07 -18.58 12.72
N PRO A 84 -13.04 -18.41 13.63
CA PRO A 84 -14.06 -19.42 13.85
C PRO A 84 -14.89 -19.53 12.57
N VAL A 85 -14.60 -20.56 11.77
CA VAL A 85 -15.53 -21.07 10.75
C VAL A 85 -16.81 -21.46 11.51
N PRO A 86 -17.99 -20.90 11.20
CA PRO A 86 -19.23 -21.37 11.80
C PRO A 86 -19.46 -22.82 11.33
N ARG A 87 -19.26 -23.76 12.27
CA ARG A 87 -19.58 -25.18 12.10
C ARG A 87 -21.08 -25.30 11.82
N ALA A 88 -21.40 -25.91 10.69
CA ALA A 88 -22.59 -26.75 10.45
C ALA A 88 -23.94 -26.17 10.91
N ALA A 89 -24.85 -25.85 9.99
CA ALA A 89 -25.79 -26.87 9.52
C ALA A 89 -26.32 -27.74 10.67
N VAL A 90 -27.36 -27.24 11.35
CA VAL A 90 -28.23 -28.07 12.17
C VAL A 90 -29.60 -28.15 11.48
N PRO A 91 -30.03 -29.34 11.02
CA PRO A 91 -31.35 -29.56 10.47
C PRO A 91 -32.37 -29.80 11.58
N TRP A 92 -33.41 -28.96 11.64
CA TRP A 92 -34.74 -29.25 12.19
C TRP A 92 -35.76 -28.59 11.27
#